data_AF-A0A2P5P6A3-F1
#
_entry.id   AF-A0A2P5P6A3-F1
#
_cell.length_a   1.000
_cell.length_b   1.000
_cell.length_c   1.000
_cell.angle_alpha   90.00
_cell.angle_beta   90.00
_cell.angle_gamma   90.00
#
_symmetry.space_group_name_H-M   'P 1'
#
loop_
_entity.id
_entity.type
_entity.pdbx_description
1 polymer ?
#
loop_
_entity_poly.entity_id
_entity_poly.type
_entity_poly.pdbx_seq_one_letter_code
_entity_poly.pdbx_strand_id
1 'polypeptide(L)'
;MVSMYCGEIHRSKELCNECQELTNYAMERLDKCPFGEGKTVCSLCEVHCHKPEMRRKIRDAMRYAGPRMISRHPLLAINHLIHKRRKKPVPQS
;
A
#
# COMPACT_ATOMS: atom_id res chain seq x y z
N MET A 1 1.76 3.70 -7.35
CA MET A 1 0.51 2.88 -7.27
C MET A 1 -0.74 3.76 -7.22
N VAL A 2 -0.84 4.70 -6.28
CA VAL A 2 -2.00 5.59 -6.13
C VAL A 2 -2.16 6.53 -7.34
N SER A 3 -1.07 7.05 -7.89
CA SER A 3 -1.08 7.87 -9.12
C SER A 3 -1.68 7.16 -10.34
N MET A 4 -1.35 5.89 -10.54
CA MET A 4 -1.92 5.06 -11.62
C MET A 4 -3.43 4.83 -11.42
N TYR A 5 -3.85 4.55 -10.18
CA TYR A 5 -5.26 4.40 -9.84
C TYR A 5 -6.03 5.70 -10.07
N CYS A 6 -5.47 6.84 -9.63
CA CYS A 6 -6.07 8.16 -9.81
C CYS A 6 -6.26 8.52 -11.28
N GLY A 7 -5.24 8.29 -12.12
CA GLY A 7 -5.31 8.60 -13.55
C GLY A 7 -6.37 7.79 -14.29
N GLU A 8 -6.57 6.53 -13.92
CA GLU A 8 -7.48 5.63 -14.62
C GLU A 8 -8.92 5.68 -14.08
N ILE A 9 -9.08 5.76 -12.76
CA ILE A 9 -10.40 5.74 -12.10
C ILE A 9 -10.98 7.15 -11.96
N HIS A 10 -10.17 8.11 -11.52
CA HIS A 10 -10.61 9.49 -11.36
C HIS A 10 -10.37 10.34 -12.61
N ARG A 11 -9.77 9.78 -13.66
CA ARG A 11 -9.49 10.44 -14.94
C ARG A 11 -8.74 11.76 -14.80
N SER A 12 -7.93 11.87 -13.75
CA SER A 12 -7.17 13.07 -13.42
C SER A 12 -5.76 12.98 -14.02
N LYS A 13 -5.29 14.07 -14.63
CA LYS A 13 -3.89 14.15 -15.12
C LYS A 13 -2.88 14.23 -13.98
N GLU A 14 -3.29 14.77 -12.84
CA GLU A 14 -2.49 14.90 -11.63
C GLU A 14 -3.11 14.13 -10.46
N LEU A 15 -2.38 13.98 -9.36
CA LEU A 15 -2.91 13.31 -8.18
C LEU A 15 -4.05 14.16 -7.59
N CYS A 16 -5.28 13.64 -7.60
CA CYS A 16 -6.41 14.37 -7.02
C CYS A 16 -6.28 14.46 -5.49
N ASN A 17 -6.99 15.42 -4.88
CA ASN A 17 -6.96 15.64 -3.43
C ASN A 17 -7.24 14.36 -2.63
N GLU A 18 -8.23 13.55 -3.03
CA GLU A 18 -8.53 12.30 -2.31
C GLU A 18 -7.35 11.31 -2.35
N CYS A 19 -6.69 11.19 -3.51
CA CYS A 19 -5.54 10.31 -3.68
C CYS A 19 -4.29 10.85 -2.96
N GLN A 20 -4.16 12.17 -2.86
CA GLN A 20 -3.12 12.82 -2.07
C GLN A 20 -3.33 12.56 -0.57
N GLU A 21 -4.55 12.76 -0.07
CA GLU A 21 -4.92 12.45 1.31
C GLU A 21 -4.70 10.98 1.65
N LEU A 22 -5.06 10.07 0.74
CA LEU A 22 -4.81 8.64 0.90
C LEU A 22 -3.32 8.32 1.04
N THR A 23 -2.49 8.97 0.23
CA THR A 23 -1.03 8.80 0.24
C THR A 23 -0.43 9.36 1.52
N ASN A 24 -0.81 10.58 1.91
CA ASN A 24 -0.35 11.23 3.14
C ASN A 24 -0.76 10.40 4.37
N TYR A 25 -2.00 9.90 4.40
CA TYR A 25 -2.48 9.03 5.47
C TYR A 25 -1.67 7.73 5.58
N ALA A 26 -1.38 7.09 4.46
CA ALA A 26 -0.57 5.87 4.46
C ALA A 26 0.86 6.14 4.95
N MET A 27 1.47 7.27 4.54
CA MET A 27 2.80 7.67 5.00
C MET A 27 2.84 7.95 6.50
N GLU A 28 1.88 8.70 7.03
CA GLU A 28 1.79 8.98 8.47
C GLU A 28 1.68 7.68 9.30
N ARG A 29 0.93 6.70 8.80
CA ARG A 29 0.77 5.40 9.48
C ARG A 29 2.02 4.54 9.41
N LEU A 30 2.79 4.67 8.34
CA LEU A 30 4.07 3.98 8.19
C LEU A 30 5.13 4.57 9.12
N ASP A 31 5.17 5.89 9.25
CA ASP A 31 6.08 6.62 10.16
C ASP A 31 5.85 6.20 11.62
N LYS A 32 4.58 6.07 12.02
CA LYS A 32 4.18 5.65 13.37
C LYS A 32 4.10 4.13 13.54
N CYS A 33 4.60 3.34 12.59
CA CYS A 33 4.48 1.89 12.64
C CYS A 33 5.41 1.30 13.71
N PRO A 34 4.90 0.56 14.71
CA PRO A 34 5.74 -0.01 15.77
C PRO A 34 6.70 -1.09 15.26
N PHE A 35 6.47 -1.62 14.06
CA PHE A 35 7.29 -2.66 13.46
C PHE A 35 8.40 -2.14 12.55
N GLY A 36 8.40 -0.84 12.19
CA GLY A 36 9.43 -0.24 11.34
C GLY A 36 9.74 -1.05 10.07
N GLU A 37 11.01 -1.41 9.87
CA GLU A 37 11.46 -2.25 8.74
C GLU A 37 11.19 -3.75 8.96
N GLY A 38 10.94 -4.17 10.20
CA GLY A 38 10.49 -5.52 10.57
C GLY A 38 9.02 -5.79 10.22
N LYS A 39 8.30 -4.81 9.67
CA LYS A 39 6.90 -4.94 9.28
C LYS A 39 6.69 -6.02 8.20
N THR A 40 5.56 -6.72 8.30
CA THR A 40 5.00 -7.47 7.17
C THR A 40 4.12 -6.57 6.30
N VAL A 41 3.55 -7.12 5.23
CA VAL A 41 2.50 -6.45 4.45
C VAL A 41 1.31 -6.10 5.35
N CYS A 42 0.79 -4.87 5.24
CA CYS A 42 -0.27 -4.38 6.12
C CYS A 42 -1.56 -5.23 6.08
N SER A 43 -1.76 -6.03 5.02
CA SER A 43 -2.87 -6.98 4.92
C SER A 43 -2.76 -8.20 5.85
N LEU A 44 -1.53 -8.57 6.24
CA LEU A 44 -1.23 -9.70 7.13
C LEU A 44 -0.76 -9.23 8.52
N CYS A 45 -0.67 -7.92 8.74
CA CYS A 45 -0.28 -7.38 10.03
C CYS A 45 -1.36 -7.69 11.08
N GLU A 46 -0.93 -8.10 12.28
CA GLU A 46 -1.79 -8.33 13.42
C GLU A 46 -2.39 -7.02 13.98
N VAL A 47 -1.69 -5.90 13.79
CA VAL A 47 -2.14 -4.58 14.24
C VAL A 47 -2.98 -3.92 13.15
N HIS A 48 -4.24 -3.63 13.48
CA HIS A 48 -5.17 -2.92 12.61
C HIS A 48 -5.06 -1.40 12.82
N CYS A 49 -4.04 -0.78 12.22
CA CYS A 49 -3.75 0.66 12.39
C CYS A 49 -4.53 1.59 11.45
N HIS A 50 -5.10 1.06 10.37
CA HIS A 50 -5.84 1.85 9.38
C HIS A 50 -7.33 1.98 9.73
N LYS A 51 -7.88 3.19 9.57
CA LYS A 51 -9.33 3.43 9.61
C LYS A 51 -10.02 2.54 8.55
N PRO A 52 -11.20 1.96 8.84
CA PRO A 52 -11.88 1.03 7.93
C PRO A 52 -12.12 1.59 6.53
N GLU A 53 -12.48 2.87 6.43
CA GLU A 53 -12.69 3.56 5.16
C GLU A 53 -11.37 3.71 4.37
N MET A 54 -10.33 4.25 5.00
CA MET A 54 -9.02 4.41 4.36
C MET A 54 -8.43 3.06 3.94
N ARG A 55 -8.64 2.02 4.75
CA ARG A 55 -8.23 0.64 4.40
C ARG A 55 -8.92 0.13 3.15
N ARG A 56 -10.22 0.44 2.95
CA ARG A 56 -10.94 0.08 1.72
C ARG A 56 -10.33 0.81 0.52
N LYS A 57 -10.18 2.13 0.61
CA LYS A 57 -9.55 2.97 -0.44
C LYS A 57 -8.15 2.47 -0.84
N ILE A 58 -7.28 2.19 0.15
CA ILE A 58 -5.94 1.63 -0.10
C ILE A 58 -6.04 0.26 -0.79
N ARG A 59 -6.95 -0.62 -0.36
CA ARG A 59 -7.12 -1.95 -0.94
C ARG A 59 -7.57 -1.86 -2.39
N ASP A 60 -8.46 -0.94 -2.73
CA ASP A 60 -8.95 -0.77 -4.10
C ASP A 60 -7.84 -0.23 -5.01
N ALA A 61 -7.08 0.76 -4.54
CA ALA A 61 -5.89 1.25 -5.24
C ALA A 61 -4.85 0.13 -5.45
N MET A 62 -4.60 -0.70 -4.43
CA MET A 62 -3.67 -1.84 -4.51
C MET A 62 -4.18 -2.95 -5.43
N ARG A 63 -5.48 -3.25 -5.41
CA ARG A 63 -6.09 -4.26 -6.31
C ARG A 63 -5.98 -3.82 -7.77
N TYR A 64 -6.13 -2.53 -8.03
CA TYR A 64 -5.96 -1.96 -9.36
C TYR A 64 -4.49 -1.95 -9.81
N ALA A 65 -3.61 -1.41 -8.97
CA ALA A 65 -2.20 -1.20 -9.33
C ALA A 65 -1.36 -2.48 -9.26
N GLY A 66 -1.70 -3.43 -8.38
CA GLY A 66 -0.96 -4.67 -8.14
C GLY A 66 -0.67 -5.48 -9.42
N PRO A 67 -1.68 -5.97 -10.16
CA PRO A 67 -1.46 -6.74 -11.39
C PRO A 67 -0.76 -5.92 -12.49
N ARG A 68 -0.98 -4.59 -12.53
CA ARG A 68 -0.36 -3.68 -13.50
C ARG A 68 1.11 -3.39 -13.19
N MET A 69 1.52 -3.49 -11.92
CA MET A 69 2.91 -3.37 -11.50
C MET A 69 3.75 -4.56 -11.98
N ILE A 70 3.13 -5.74 -12.15
CA ILE A 70 3.78 -6.95 -12.68
C ILE A 70 4.26 -6.74 -14.12
N SER A 71 3.47 -6.08 -14.98
CA SER A 71 3.88 -5.86 -16.37
C SER A 71 4.92 -4.75 -16.53
N ARG A 72 4.89 -3.71 -15.69
CA ARG A 72 5.84 -2.58 -15.77
C ARG A 72 7.16 -2.82 -15.04
N HIS A 73 7.12 -3.53 -13.91
CA HIS A 73 8.30 -3.78 -13.08
C HIS A 73 8.31 -5.22 -12.57
N PRO A 74 8.63 -6.20 -13.44
CA PRO A 74 8.56 -7.62 -13.11
C PRO A 74 9.44 -7.98 -11.90
N LEU A 75 10.63 -7.38 -11.75
CA LEU A 75 11.51 -7.60 -10.61
C LEU A 75 10.92 -7.09 -9.28
N LEU A 76 10.32 -5.89 -9.28
CA LEU A 76 9.67 -5.34 -8.08
C LEU A 76 8.41 -6.15 -7.71
N ALA A 77 7.68 -6.66 -8.70
CA ALA A 77 6.55 -7.54 -8.47
C ALA A 77 6.95 -8.87 -7.83
N ILE A 78 8.05 -9.50 -8.29
CA ILE A 78 8.59 -10.71 -7.68
C ILE A 78 8.97 -10.43 -6.22
N ASN A 79 9.70 -9.33 -5.95
CA ASN A 79 10.05 -8.96 -4.58
C ASN A 79 8.81 -8.72 -3.71
N HIS A 80 7.78 -8.04 -4.25
CA HIS A 80 6.51 -7.83 -3.56
C HIS A 80 5.79 -9.15 -3.23
N LEU A 81 5.80 -10.13 -4.14
CA LEU A 81 5.22 -11.46 -3.91
C LEU A 81 5.99 -12.26 -2.86
N ILE A 82 7.33 -12.15 -2.84
CA ILE A 82 8.18 -12.78 -1.81
C ILE A 82 7.92 -12.13 -0.44
N HIS A 83 7.85 -10.81 -0.36
CA HIS A 83 7.48 -10.11 0.88
C HIS A 83 6.07 -10.48 1.36
N LYS A 84 5.13 -10.75 0.44
CA LYS A 84 3.79 -11.26 0.78
C LYS A 84 3.83 -12.66 1.44
N ARG A 85 4.90 -13.43 1.28
CA ARG A 85 5.10 -14.72 1.98
C ARG A 85 5.58 -14.57 3.43
N ARG A 86 6.08 -13.40 3.87
CA ARG A 86 6.42 -13.17 5.28
C ARG A 86 5.14 -13.04 6.10
N LYS A 87 4.77 -14.09 6.85
CA LYS A 87 3.49 -14.17 7.57
C LYS A 87 3.43 -13.42 8.90
N LYS A 88 4.57 -13.09 9.51
CA LYS A 88 4.60 -12.47 10.84
C LYS A 88 5.49 -11.22 10.83
N PRO A 89 5.01 -10.07 11.34
CA PRO A 89 5.89 -8.94 11.62
C PRO A 89 6.90 -9.36 12.70
N VAL A 90 8.14 -8.91 12.56
CA VAL A 90 9.17 -9.08 13.60
C VAL A 90 9.29 -7.74 14.31
N PRO A 91 9.01 -7.65 15.63
CA PRO A 91 9.26 -6.44 16.39
C PRO A 91 10.74 -6.07 16.27
N GLN A 92 11.05 -4.82 15.92
CA GLN A 92 12.40 -4.30 16.11
C GLN A 92 12.52 -3.95 17.59
N SER A 93 13.30 -4.76 18.31
CA SER A 93 13.72 -4.54 19.71
C SER A 93 14.65 -3.35 19.84
#